data_AF-A0A182FG40-F1
#
_entry.id   AF-A0A182FG40-F1
#
_cell.length_a   1.000
_cell.length_b   1.000
_cell.length_c   1.000
_cell.angle_alpha   90.00
_cell.angle_beta   90.00
_cell.angle_gamma   90.00
#
_symmetry.space_group_name_H-M   'P 1'
#
loop_
_entity.id
_entity.type
_entity.pdbx_description
1 polymer ?
#
loop_
_entity_poly.entity_id
_entity_poly.type
_entity_poly.pdbx_seq_one_letter_code
_entity_poly.pdbx_strand_id
1 'polypeptide(L)'
;MDKYLRWFIKYQVYTIVLFTTLLITIVTPALAYREMGSFEDLRLSGVPAVMFASGWFAATVFLIVAIHKEVKRFIYPYAFMLALDLLLLFLRELYLVVIGDFSAHLWSLKLILFLLIVPYVTASLFALHRLYTVDPLHTQHNEGFVRFNRDEAANAETHTTPQPAV
;
A
#
# COMPACT_ATOMS: atom_id res chain seq x y z
N MET A 1 -0.46 -15.05 -14.23
CA MET A 1 -1.36 -15.43 -13.12
C MET A 1 -2.80 -15.47 -13.64
N ASP A 2 -3.70 -16.32 -13.11
CA ASP A 2 -5.09 -16.34 -13.58
C ASP A 2 -5.76 -14.97 -13.41
N LYS A 3 -6.47 -14.52 -14.45
CA LYS A 3 -7.16 -13.22 -14.50
C LYS A 3 -8.08 -13.01 -13.29
N TYR A 4 -8.68 -14.09 -12.80
CA TYR A 4 -9.53 -14.12 -11.60
C TYR A 4 -8.76 -13.79 -10.32
N LEU A 5 -7.56 -14.35 -10.13
CA LEU A 5 -6.76 -14.10 -8.93
C LEU A 5 -6.27 -12.63 -8.87
N ARG A 6 -5.92 -12.05 -10.03
CA ARG A 6 -5.58 -10.62 -10.11
C ARG A 6 -6.76 -9.74 -9.72
N TRP A 7 -7.94 -10.05 -10.22
CA TRP A 7 -9.17 -9.33 -9.88
C TRP A 7 -9.52 -9.47 -8.41
N PHE A 8 -9.36 -10.66 -7.82
CA PHE A 8 -9.59 -10.91 -6.41
C PHE A 8 -8.68 -10.04 -5.52
N ILE A 9 -7.37 -9.98 -5.79
CA ILE A 9 -6.44 -9.16 -5.00
C ILE A 9 -6.81 -7.67 -5.09
N LYS A 10 -7.13 -7.16 -6.29
CA LYS A 10 -7.58 -5.77 -6.46
C LYS A 10 -8.87 -5.50 -5.69
N TYR A 11 -9.82 -6.44 -5.72
CA TYR A 11 -11.10 -6.31 -5.02
C TYR A 11 -10.90 -6.20 -3.50
N GLN A 12 -10.03 -7.02 -2.90
CA GLN A 12 -9.71 -6.94 -1.46
C GLN A 12 -9.18 -5.55 -1.07
N VAL A 13 -8.36 -4.93 -1.91
CA VAL A 13 -7.84 -3.58 -1.61
C VAL A 13 -8.91 -2.51 -1.86
N TYR A 14 -9.78 -2.68 -2.85
CA TYR A 14 -10.93 -1.80 -3.03
C TYR A 14 -11.90 -1.85 -1.85
N THR A 15 -12.15 -3.03 -1.26
CA THR A 15 -12.99 -3.13 -0.05
C THR A 15 -12.34 -2.45 1.14
N ILE A 16 -11.02 -2.53 1.29
CA ILE A 16 -10.26 -1.77 2.30
C ILE A 16 -10.44 -0.27 2.08
N VAL A 17 -10.23 0.23 0.86
CA VAL A 17 -10.43 1.65 0.54
C VAL A 17 -11.84 2.10 0.88
N LEU A 18 -12.86 1.35 0.45
CA LEU A 18 -14.27 1.65 0.70
C LEU A 18 -14.53 1.75 2.21
N PHE A 19 -14.10 0.74 2.98
CA PHE A 19 -14.31 0.72 4.42
C PHE A 19 -13.58 1.86 5.12
N THR A 20 -12.33 2.13 4.76
CA THR A 20 -11.56 3.26 5.31
C THR A 20 -12.22 4.59 4.99
N THR A 21 -12.70 4.80 3.76
CA THR A 21 -13.44 6.03 3.41
C THR A 21 -14.74 6.18 4.18
N LEU A 22 -15.47 5.09 4.41
CA LEU A 22 -16.71 5.09 5.19
C LEU A 22 -16.45 5.41 6.67
N LEU A 23 -15.36 4.89 7.24
CA LEU A 23 -14.93 5.26 8.58
C LEU A 23 -14.58 6.74 8.67
N ILE A 24 -13.81 7.28 7.71
CA ILE A 24 -13.46 8.71 7.70
C ILE A 24 -14.71 9.59 7.61
N THR A 25 -15.67 9.25 6.75
CA THR A 25 -16.86 10.09 6.52
C THR A 25 -17.90 10.02 7.62
N ILE A 26 -18.06 8.87 8.30
CA ILE A 26 -19.07 8.68 9.34
C ILE A 26 -18.49 8.87 10.74
N VAL A 27 -17.36 8.23 11.02
CA VAL A 27 -16.81 8.14 12.37
C VAL A 27 -16.07 9.41 12.77
N THR A 28 -15.32 10.04 11.85
CA THR A 28 -14.60 11.28 12.18
C THR A 28 -15.54 12.43 12.57
N PRO A 29 -16.62 12.75 11.84
CA PRO A 29 -17.54 13.80 12.27
C PRO A 29 -18.25 13.43 13.57
N ALA A 30 -18.72 12.19 13.71
CA ALA A 30 -19.41 11.74 14.93
C ALA A 30 -18.55 11.87 16.19
N LEU A 31 -17.23 11.68 16.08
CA LEU A 31 -16.29 11.84 17.18
C LEU A 31 -15.84 13.30 17.37
N ALA A 32 -15.73 14.07 16.30
CA ALA A 32 -15.34 15.48 16.36
C ALA A 32 -16.37 16.34 17.14
N TYR A 33 -17.64 15.92 17.19
CA TYR A 33 -18.71 16.60 17.93
C TYR A 33 -18.87 16.13 19.40
N ARG A 34 -18.13 15.11 19.88
CA ARG A 34 -18.22 14.69 21.29
C ARG A 34 -17.39 15.63 22.19
N GLU A 35 -17.98 16.04 23.31
CA GLU A 35 -17.32 16.89 24.32
C GLU A 35 -16.14 16.17 24.99
N MET A 36 -15.07 16.94 25.21
CA MET A 36 -13.79 16.51 25.78
C MET A 36 -13.94 16.15 27.27
N GLY A 37 -13.87 14.86 27.60
CA GLY A 37 -13.86 14.41 28.99
C GLY A 37 -12.54 13.76 29.43
N SER A 38 -11.76 13.20 28.50
CA SER A 38 -10.56 12.41 28.82
C SER A 38 -9.43 12.59 27.80
N PHE A 39 -8.19 12.25 28.17
CA PHE A 39 -7.04 12.19 27.26
C PHE A 39 -7.28 11.26 26.05
N GLU A 40 -8.24 10.32 26.16
CA GLU A 40 -8.71 9.51 25.04
C GLU A 40 -9.29 10.33 23.87
N ASP A 41 -9.84 11.53 24.13
CA ASP A 41 -10.52 12.37 23.15
C ASP A 41 -9.59 13.35 22.40
N LEU A 42 -8.31 13.46 22.77
CA LEU A 42 -7.38 14.43 22.14
C LEU A 42 -7.04 14.10 20.69
N ARG A 43 -7.03 12.81 20.32
CA ARG A 43 -6.82 12.35 18.94
C ARG A 43 -8.12 12.34 18.12
N LEU A 44 -9.27 12.22 18.80
CA LEU A 44 -10.57 11.96 18.19
C LEU A 44 -11.47 13.22 18.18
N SER A 45 -11.07 14.30 18.85
CA SER A 45 -11.83 15.55 18.89
C SER A 45 -11.07 16.73 18.27
N GLY A 46 -11.82 17.70 17.74
CA GLY A 46 -11.32 18.98 17.25
C GLY A 46 -10.36 18.90 16.05
N VAL A 47 -9.36 19.78 16.03
CA VAL A 47 -8.43 20.00 14.92
C VAL A 47 -7.56 18.76 14.58
N PRO A 48 -7.02 18.01 15.56
CA PRO A 48 -6.25 16.79 15.26
C PRO A 48 -7.05 15.74 14.50
N ALA A 49 -8.33 15.54 14.84
CA ALA A 49 -9.19 14.56 14.16
C ALA A 49 -9.37 14.88 12.67
N VAL A 50 -9.55 16.17 12.33
CA VAL A 50 -9.67 16.64 10.95
C VAL A 50 -8.35 16.47 10.19
N MET A 51 -7.21 16.77 10.81
CA MET A 51 -5.89 16.55 10.21
C MET A 51 -5.66 15.08 9.89
N PHE A 52 -5.97 14.18 10.83
CA PHE A 52 -5.87 12.73 10.63
C PHE A 52 -6.79 12.24 9.51
N ALA A 53 -8.04 12.68 9.50
CA ALA A 53 -8.99 12.34 8.45
C ALA A 53 -8.53 12.81 7.06
N SER A 54 -8.00 14.03 6.96
CA SER A 54 -7.48 14.56 5.70
C SER A 54 -6.27 13.76 5.19
N GLY A 55 -5.39 13.33 6.09
CA GLY A 55 -4.24 12.50 5.73
C GLY A 55 -4.64 11.08 5.31
N TRP A 56 -5.62 10.47 5.99
CA TRP A 56 -6.20 9.20 5.58
C TRP A 56 -6.96 9.28 4.25
N PHE A 57 -7.62 10.40 3.99
CA PHE A 57 -8.26 10.67 2.70
C PHE A 57 -7.21 10.77 1.57
N ALA A 58 -6.12 11.52 1.79
CA ALA A 58 -5.03 11.57 0.83
C ALA A 58 -4.40 10.18 0.58
N ALA A 59 -4.16 9.41 1.64
CA ALA A 59 -3.63 8.05 1.56
C ALA A 59 -4.55 7.10 0.78
N THR A 60 -5.88 7.19 0.96
CA THR A 60 -6.84 6.39 0.19
C THR A 60 -6.88 6.79 -1.28
N VAL A 61 -6.78 8.09 -1.60
CA VAL A 61 -6.64 8.57 -2.98
C VAL A 61 -5.38 8.01 -3.64
N PHE A 62 -4.23 8.03 -2.96
CA PHE A 62 -3.02 7.42 -3.47
C PHE A 62 -3.18 5.91 -3.70
N LEU A 63 -3.86 5.20 -2.80
CA LEU A 63 -4.12 3.78 -2.95
C LEU A 63 -5.04 3.49 -4.17
N ILE A 64 -6.06 4.31 -4.42
CA ILE A 64 -6.91 4.20 -5.62
C ILE A 64 -6.07 4.41 -6.88
N VAL A 65 -5.18 5.41 -6.90
CA VAL A 65 -4.25 5.66 -8.01
C VAL A 65 -3.29 4.49 -8.18
N ALA A 66 -2.81 3.88 -7.09
CA ALA A 66 -1.97 2.69 -7.13
C ALA A 66 -2.69 1.53 -7.82
N ILE A 67 -3.99 1.33 -7.53
CA ILE A 67 -4.79 0.26 -8.13
C ILE A 67 -5.05 0.49 -9.62
N HIS A 68 -5.34 1.73 -10.02
CA HIS A 68 -5.63 2.08 -11.40
C HIS A 68 -4.38 2.10 -12.29
N LYS A 69 -3.29 2.71 -11.81
CA LYS A 69 -2.03 2.82 -12.56
C LYS A 69 -1.10 1.62 -12.36
N GLU A 70 -1.42 0.69 -11.47
CA GLU A 70 -0.58 -0.45 -11.06
C GLU A 70 0.85 -0.04 -10.64
N VAL A 71 0.99 1.11 -9.99
CA VAL A 71 2.30 1.63 -9.56
C VAL A 71 2.50 1.38 -8.08
N LYS A 72 3.47 0.52 -7.75
CA LYS A 72 3.84 0.13 -6.37
C LYS A 72 4.17 1.30 -5.45
N ARG A 73 4.72 2.40 -5.99
CA ARG A 73 5.14 3.58 -5.20
C ARG A 73 3.97 4.27 -4.49
N PHE A 74 2.76 4.16 -5.03
CA PHE A 74 1.57 4.76 -4.42
C PHE A 74 0.92 3.90 -3.33
N ILE A 75 1.46 2.70 -3.04
CA ILE A 75 1.05 1.89 -1.90
C ILE A 75 1.66 2.43 -0.58
N TYR A 76 2.88 2.98 -0.66
CA TYR A 76 3.62 3.43 0.53
C TYR A 76 2.92 4.52 1.37
N PRO A 77 2.27 5.55 0.81
CA PRO A 77 1.56 6.54 1.61
C PRO A 77 0.48 5.92 2.53
N TYR A 78 -0.23 4.91 2.03
CA TYR A 78 -1.23 4.19 2.82
C TYR A 78 -0.59 3.33 3.91
N ALA A 79 0.48 2.60 3.58
CA ALA A 79 1.21 1.81 4.56
C ALA A 79 1.84 2.68 5.66
N PHE A 80 2.35 3.86 5.30
CA PHE A 80 2.91 4.83 6.24
C PHE A 80 1.84 5.34 7.20
N MET A 81 0.66 5.73 6.70
CA MET A 81 -0.43 6.17 7.59
C MET A 81 -0.91 5.06 8.51
N LEU A 82 -0.99 3.83 8.02
CA LEU A 82 -1.30 2.68 8.86
C LEU A 82 -0.25 2.49 9.96
N ALA A 83 1.04 2.52 9.63
CA ALA A 83 2.12 2.39 10.61
C ALA A 83 2.13 3.51 11.64
N LEU A 84 1.85 4.75 11.22
CA LEU A 84 1.74 5.90 12.10
C LEU A 84 0.56 5.74 13.07
N ASP A 85 -0.59 5.28 12.58
CA ASP A 85 -1.77 5.05 13.43
C ASP A 85 -1.54 3.90 14.43
N LEU A 86 -0.83 2.83 14.01
CA LEU A 86 -0.37 1.77 14.92
C LEU A 86 0.57 2.30 16.00
N LEU A 87 1.52 3.15 15.63
CA LEU A 87 2.47 3.75 16.58
C LEU A 87 1.73 4.61 17.60
N LEU A 88 0.76 5.42 17.17
CA LEU A 88 -0.03 6.25 18.09
C LEU A 88 -0.94 5.43 19.00
N LEU A 89 -1.51 4.34 18.50
CA LEU A 89 -2.24 3.40 19.33
C LEU A 89 -1.33 2.76 20.37
N PHE A 90 -0.13 2.33 19.98
CA PHE A 90 0.85 1.77 20.91
C PHE A 90 1.27 2.79 21.98
N LEU A 91 1.56 4.04 21.61
CA LEU A 91 1.89 5.11 22.55
C LEU A 91 0.73 5.39 23.52
N ARG A 92 -0.51 5.39 23.03
CA ARG A 92 -1.70 5.54 23.87
C ARG A 92 -1.80 4.42 24.90
N GLU A 93 -1.63 3.17 24.47
CA GLU A 93 -1.68 2.03 25.39
C GLU A 93 -0.56 2.09 26.44
N LEU A 94 0.66 2.46 26.04
CA LEU A 94 1.77 2.66 26.97
C LEU A 94 1.46 3.76 28.00
N TYR A 95 0.88 4.87 27.56
CA TYR A 95 0.50 5.98 28.44
C TYR A 95 -0.55 5.58 29.48
N LEU A 96 -1.58 4.84 29.07
CA LEU A 96 -2.63 4.36 29.97
C LEU A 96 -2.08 3.39 31.03
N VAL A 97 -1.15 2.51 30.63
CA VAL A 97 -0.46 1.61 31.57
C VAL A 97 0.36 2.38 32.60
N VAL A 98 1.06 3.45 32.19
CA VAL A 98 1.89 4.28 33.09
C VAL A 98 1.05 5.02 34.15
N ILE A 99 -0.15 5.49 33.80
CA ILE A 99 -1.05 6.20 34.72
C ILE A 99 -1.78 5.25 35.68
N GLY A 100 -1.70 3.94 35.46
CA GLY A 100 -2.25 2.93 36.36
C GLY A 100 -3.76 2.81 36.31
N ASP A 101 -4.41 3.38 35.29
CA ASP A 101 -5.85 3.22 35.06
C ASP A 101 -6.14 1.85 34.43
N PHE A 102 -6.06 0.80 35.27
CA PHE A 102 -6.35 -0.59 34.92
C PHE A 102 -7.85 -0.87 34.70
N SER A 103 -8.73 0.11 34.92
CA SER A 103 -10.18 -0.11 34.98
C SER A 103 -10.86 -0.14 33.60
N ALA A 104 -10.12 0.09 32.52
CA ALA A 104 -10.64 0.08 31.16
C ALA A 104 -10.74 -1.35 30.57
N HIS A 105 -11.82 -2.07 30.87
CA HIS A 105 -12.23 -3.30 30.16
C HIS A 105 -12.33 -3.15 28.62
N LEU A 106 -12.22 -1.92 28.09
CA LEU A 106 -12.05 -1.59 26.67
C LEU A 106 -10.74 -2.12 26.05
N TRP A 107 -9.77 -2.55 26.88
CA TRP A 107 -8.50 -3.16 26.46
C TRP A 107 -8.71 -4.38 25.55
N SER A 108 -9.73 -5.21 25.82
CA SER A 108 -9.87 -6.51 25.15
C SER A 108 -10.42 -6.39 23.72
N LEU A 109 -11.59 -5.76 23.55
CA LEU A 109 -12.31 -5.87 22.28
C LEU A 109 -11.70 -5.02 21.16
N LYS A 110 -11.24 -3.81 21.46
CA LYS A 110 -10.61 -2.92 20.47
C LYS A 110 -9.27 -3.47 20.01
N LEU A 111 -8.42 -3.95 20.94
CA LEU A 111 -7.13 -4.55 20.59
C LEU A 111 -7.28 -5.86 19.83
N ILE A 112 -8.23 -6.73 20.21
CA ILE A 112 -8.51 -7.97 19.47
C ILE A 112 -8.98 -7.67 18.05
N LEU A 113 -9.89 -6.71 17.88
CA LEU A 113 -10.37 -6.30 16.56
C LEU A 113 -9.21 -5.72 15.73
N PHE A 114 -8.34 -4.91 16.33
CA PHE A 114 -7.17 -4.35 15.67
C PHE A 114 -6.14 -5.42 15.28
N LEU A 115 -5.89 -6.38 16.17
CA LEU A 115 -5.02 -7.53 15.93
C LEU A 115 -5.54 -8.42 14.79
N LEU A 116 -6.84 -8.41 14.49
CA LEU A 116 -7.41 -9.11 13.34
C LEU A 116 -7.32 -8.28 12.04
N ILE A 117 -7.69 -7.00 12.11
CA ILE A 117 -7.77 -6.13 10.93
C ILE A 117 -6.38 -5.80 10.36
N VAL A 118 -5.42 -5.46 11.23
CA VAL A 118 -4.06 -5.06 10.81
C VAL A 118 -3.35 -6.12 9.97
N PRO A 119 -3.25 -7.41 10.39
CA PRO A 119 -2.61 -8.43 9.57
C PRO A 119 -3.37 -8.66 8.26
N TYR A 120 -4.70 -8.57 8.26
CA TYR A 120 -5.49 -8.66 7.03
C TYR A 120 -5.16 -7.53 6.04
N VAL A 121 -5.11 -6.27 6.52
CA VAL A 121 -4.80 -5.11 5.68
C VAL A 121 -3.35 -5.16 5.17
N THR A 122 -2.40 -5.48 6.05
CA THR A 122 -0.98 -5.60 5.67
C THR A 122 -0.73 -6.74 4.70
N ALA A 123 -1.35 -7.91 4.89
CA ALA A 123 -1.28 -9.02 3.95
C ALA A 123 -1.90 -8.65 2.58
N SER A 124 -3.02 -7.92 2.57
CA SER A 124 -3.66 -7.45 1.33
C SER A 124 -2.80 -6.46 0.56
N LEU A 125 -2.17 -5.50 1.27
CA LEU A 125 -1.22 -4.55 0.68
C LEU A 125 0.04 -5.25 0.17
N PHE A 126 0.54 -6.24 0.91
CA PHE A 126 1.70 -7.04 0.50
C PHE A 126 1.39 -7.88 -0.74
N ALA A 127 0.21 -8.50 -0.80
CA ALA A 127 -0.26 -9.22 -1.97
C ALA A 127 -0.36 -8.29 -3.19
N LEU A 128 -0.86 -7.08 -3.01
CA LEU A 128 -0.92 -6.06 -4.07
C LEU A 128 0.48 -5.64 -4.53
N HIS A 129 1.40 -5.40 -3.60
CA HIS A 129 2.79 -5.06 -3.91
C HIS A 129 3.49 -6.18 -4.70
N ARG A 130 3.32 -7.44 -4.27
CA ARG A 130 3.87 -8.61 -4.95
C ARG A 130 3.26 -8.77 -6.34
N LEU A 131 1.95 -8.57 -6.48
CA LEU A 131 1.26 -8.62 -7.77
C LEU A 131 1.87 -7.65 -8.79
N TYR A 132 2.14 -6.41 -8.41
CA TYR A 132 2.77 -5.42 -9.31
C TYR A 132 4.26 -5.69 -9.59
N THR A 133 4.92 -6.49 -8.75
CA THR A 133 6.34 -6.84 -8.94
C THR A 133 6.51 -8.08 -9.82
N VAL A 134 5.64 -9.09 -9.65
CA VAL A 134 5.75 -10.39 -10.32
C VAL A 134 5.06 -10.39 -11.68
N ASP A 135 3.96 -9.64 -11.84
CA ASP A 135 3.14 -9.67 -13.04
C ASP A 135 2.61 -8.24 -13.34
N PRO A 136 3.46 -7.30 -13.79
CA PRO A 136 3.03 -5.94 -14.14
C PRO A 136 2.15 -5.94 -15.39
N LEU A 137 1.03 -5.19 -15.41
CA LEU A 137 0.16 -5.11 -16.60
C LEU A 137 0.90 -4.56 -17.83
N HIS A 138 1.84 -3.64 -17.59
CA HIS A 138 2.79 -3.21 -18.60
C HIS A 138 4.04 -4.05 -18.39
N THR A 139 4.15 -5.15 -19.14
CA THR A 139 5.47 -5.68 -19.50
C THR A 139 6.29 -4.49 -19.97
N GLN A 140 7.47 -4.28 -19.39
CA GLN A 140 8.47 -3.50 -20.12
C GLN A 140 8.71 -4.24 -21.42
N HIS A 141 8.03 -3.79 -22.46
CA HIS A 141 8.28 -4.09 -23.86
C HIS A 141 9.62 -3.42 -24.20
N ASN A 142 10.68 -3.94 -23.61
CA ASN A 142 12.06 -3.70 -23.98
C ASN A 142 12.55 -5.10 -24.36
N GLU A 143 12.16 -5.60 -25.52
CA GLU A 143 12.99 -5.52 -26.73
C GLU A 143 14.45 -5.92 -26.46
N GLY A 144 14.65 -6.95 -25.64
CA GLY A 144 15.93 -7.64 -25.49
C GLY A 144 16.07 -8.85 -26.40
N PHE A 145 15.46 -8.85 -27.60
CA PHE A 145 15.91 -9.78 -28.63
C PHE A 145 17.22 -9.22 -29.18
N VAL A 146 18.33 -9.65 -28.60
CA VAL A 146 19.62 -9.63 -29.28
C VAL A 146 19.46 -10.51 -30.52
N ARG A 147 19.01 -9.91 -31.62
CA ARG A 147 19.14 -10.51 -32.94
C ARG A 147 20.64 -10.50 -33.21
N PHE A 148 21.30 -11.63 -32.96
CA PHE A 148 22.65 -11.82 -33.46
C PHE A 148 22.60 -11.57 -34.96
N ASN A 149 23.18 -10.46 -35.39
CA ASN A 149 23.22 -10.09 -36.78
C ASN A 149 24.13 -11.10 -37.48
N ARG A 150 23.54 -12.11 -38.12
CA ARG A 150 24.29 -13.21 -38.76
C ARG A 150 25.08 -12.73 -39.99
N ASP A 151 24.91 -11.48 -40.37
CA ASP A 151 25.54 -10.85 -41.53
C ASP A 151 26.99 -10.43 -41.26
N GLU A 152 27.41 -10.28 -40.00
CA GLU A 152 28.83 -10.01 -39.67
C GLU A 152 29.71 -11.27 -39.80
N ALA A 153 29.13 -12.47 -39.66
CA ALA A 153 29.87 -13.73 -39.84
C ALA A 153 30.01 -14.12 -41.33
N ALA A 154 29.10 -13.67 -42.20
CA ALA A 154 29.14 -13.98 -43.63
C ALA A 154 30.17 -13.14 -44.41
N ASN A 155 30.47 -11.93 -43.94
CA ASN A 155 31.45 -11.04 -44.57
C ASN A 155 32.91 -11.29 -44.14
N ALA A 156 33.13 -12.16 -43.14
CA ALA A 156 34.48 -12.52 -42.70
C ALA A 156 35.14 -13.61 -43.58
N GLU A 157 34.38 -14.31 -44.43
CA GLU A 157 34.91 -15.41 -45.25
C GLU A 157 35.22 -15.04 -46.72
N THR A 158 34.99 -13.79 -47.15
CA THR A 158 35.10 -13.43 -48.59
C THR A 158 36.31 -12.57 -49.00
N HIS A 159 37.35 -12.46 -48.17
CA HIS A 159 38.58 -11.75 -48.55
C HIS A 159 39.85 -12.61 -48.44
N THR A 160 39.95 -13.65 -49.26
CA THR A 160 41.25 -14.15 -49.77
C THR A 160 41.08 -14.74 -51.16
N THR A 161 41.17 -13.90 -52.20
CA THR A 161 41.47 -14.35 -53.57
C THR A 161 42.94 -14.06 -53.87
N PRO A 162 43.72 -15.02 -54.41
CA PRO A 162 45.13 -14.84 -54.72
C PRO A 162 45.33 -14.03 -56.00
N GLN A 163 46.27 -13.09 -55.96
CA GLN A 163 46.66 -12.23 -57.08
C GLN A 163 47.57 -13.00 -58.06
N PRO A 164 47.29 -13.04 -59.38
CA PRO A 164 48.18 -13.68 -60.34
C PRO A 164 49.28 -12.73 -60.80
N ALA A 165 50.42 -13.35 -61.12
CA ALA A 165 51.66 -12.73 -61.57
C ALA A 165 51.53 -11.95 -62.89
N VAL A 166 52.30 -10.87 -62.99
CA VAL A 166 52.80 -10.27 -64.24
C VAL A 166 54.30 -10.05 -64.07
#